data_AF-A0AAV7DDZ9-F1
#
_entry.id   AF-A0AAV7DDZ9-F1
#
_cell.length_a   1.000
_cell.length_b   1.000
_cell.length_c   1.000
_cell.angle_alpha   90.00
_cell.angle_beta   90.00
_cell.angle_gamma   90.00
#
_symmetry.space_group_name_H-M   'P 1'
#
loop_
_entity.id
_entity.type
_entity.pdbx_description
1 polymer ?
#
loop_
_entity_poly.entity_id
_entity_poly.type
_entity_poly.pdbx_seq_one_letter_code
_entity_poly.pdbx_strand_id
1 'polypeptide(L)'
;MRALRFPLTRPLLCKKWEAAVRRADFKPTKYSSICSDHFTPDCFKRACNNKLLKDNAVPTVFSYTDAKPATTKNIKKEEQNAPVPAIPEIDPAIGLLLPPPYTPSHIAVICDHNYTVEDTVHQRRRIQQLEEQVDKLRKKLRIANQRCRRQERSLEKLEKEVLDYKNGAGFVIVPSNYFEVYNEAERTETPTIINI
;
A
#
# COMPACT_ATOMS: atom_id res chain seq x y z
N MET A 1 -11.63 -6.90 -9.44
CA MET A 1 -12.62 -6.84 -8.35
C MET A 1 -12.23 -7.86 -7.27
N ARG A 2 -12.11 -7.48 -5.99
CA ARG A 2 -11.64 -8.39 -4.91
C ARG A 2 -12.80 -8.89 -4.06
N ALA A 3 -12.83 -10.18 -3.72
CA ALA A 3 -13.78 -10.71 -2.73
C ALA A 3 -13.31 -10.49 -1.28
N LEU A 4 -14.19 -9.96 -0.44
CA LEU A 4 -14.01 -9.75 1.00
C LEU A 4 -14.91 -10.72 1.75
N ARG A 5 -14.31 -11.57 2.58
CA ARG A 5 -15.05 -12.57 3.36
C ARG A 5 -15.86 -11.90 4.48
N PHE A 6 -16.99 -12.51 4.82
CA PHE A 6 -17.81 -12.05 5.94
C PHE A 6 -17.02 -12.08 7.26
N PRO A 7 -17.17 -11.04 8.11
CA PRO A 7 -16.49 -10.96 9.39
C PRO A 7 -17.19 -11.85 10.45
N LEU A 8 -17.11 -13.18 10.29
CA LEU A 8 -17.76 -14.15 11.19
C LEU A 8 -17.26 -14.07 12.64
N THR A 9 -16.05 -13.57 12.85
CA THR A 9 -15.48 -13.34 14.19
C THR A 9 -16.09 -12.13 14.91
N ARG A 10 -16.84 -11.27 14.18
CA ARG A 10 -17.47 -10.05 14.72
C ARG A 10 -18.97 -10.06 14.45
N PRO A 11 -19.78 -10.68 15.32
CA PRO A 11 -21.21 -10.91 15.07
C PRO A 11 -21.99 -9.61 14.84
N LEU A 12 -21.64 -8.52 15.53
CA LEU A 12 -22.30 -7.21 15.34
C LEU A 12 -22.04 -6.61 13.95
N LEU A 13 -20.82 -6.76 13.44
CA LEU A 13 -20.47 -6.26 12.10
C LEU A 13 -21.05 -7.17 11.01
N CYS A 14 -21.03 -8.48 11.26
CA CYS A 14 -21.63 -9.49 10.39
C CYS A 14 -23.12 -9.19 10.15
N LYS A 15 -23.89 -8.94 11.22
CA LYS A 15 -25.31 -8.56 11.12
C LYS A 15 -25.53 -7.29 10.28
N LYS A 16 -24.64 -6.29 10.38
CA LYS A 16 -24.73 -5.07 9.55
C LYS A 16 -24.51 -5.39 8.07
N TRP A 17 -23.56 -6.28 7.76
CA TRP A 17 -23.32 -6.74 6.39
C TRP A 17 -24.49 -7.56 5.85
N GLU A 18 -25.07 -8.44 6.67
CA GLU A 18 -26.26 -9.21 6.32
C GLU A 18 -27.44 -8.31 5.98
N ALA A 19 -27.73 -7.32 6.84
CA ALA A 19 -28.78 -6.34 6.62
C ALA A 19 -28.54 -5.53 5.34
N ALA A 20 -27.28 -5.23 5.02
CA ALA A 20 -26.91 -4.54 3.81
C ALA A 20 -27.01 -5.42 2.54
N VAL A 21 -26.88 -6.74 2.62
CA VAL A 21 -27.08 -7.60 1.44
C VAL A 21 -28.55 -7.68 1.02
N ARG A 22 -29.50 -7.42 1.94
CA ARG A 22 -30.96 -7.38 1.69
C ARG A 22 -31.52 -8.60 0.94
N ARG A 23 -30.92 -9.78 1.13
CA ARG A 23 -31.40 -11.03 0.55
C ARG A 23 -32.20 -11.81 1.60
N ALA A 24 -33.42 -12.19 1.27
CA ALA A 24 -34.24 -13.03 2.13
C ALA A 24 -33.54 -14.37 2.40
N ASP A 25 -33.61 -14.84 3.65
CA ASP A 25 -33.06 -16.12 4.14
C ASP A 25 -31.55 -16.33 3.92
N PHE A 26 -30.80 -15.26 3.67
CA PHE A 26 -29.35 -15.35 3.53
C PHE A 26 -28.66 -15.40 4.89
N LYS A 27 -28.02 -16.55 5.18
CA LYS A 27 -27.10 -16.68 6.31
C LYS A 27 -25.65 -16.69 5.79
N PRO A 28 -24.79 -15.78 6.25
CA PRO A 28 -23.41 -15.75 5.78
C PRO A 28 -22.67 -16.96 6.33
N THR A 29 -21.93 -17.60 5.43
CA THR A 29 -21.05 -18.72 5.74
C THR A 29 -19.59 -18.29 5.58
N LYS A 30 -18.64 -19.15 5.94
CA LYS A 30 -17.20 -18.88 5.75
C LYS A 30 -16.80 -18.72 4.27
N TYR A 31 -17.67 -19.15 3.36
CA TYR A 31 -17.52 -19.03 1.91
C TYR A 31 -18.25 -17.82 1.34
N SER A 32 -19.12 -17.19 2.14
CA SER A 32 -19.81 -15.97 1.74
C SER A 32 -18.82 -14.81 1.67
N SER A 33 -18.86 -14.08 0.55
CA SER A 33 -18.03 -12.91 0.34
C SER A 33 -18.79 -11.83 -0.41
N ILE A 34 -18.36 -10.58 -0.22
CA ILE A 34 -18.86 -9.39 -0.89
C ILE A 34 -17.69 -8.78 -1.62
N CYS A 35 -17.87 -8.34 -2.86
CA CYS A 35 -16.78 -7.71 -3.58
C CYS A 35 -16.43 -6.32 -3.02
N SER A 36 -15.19 -5.89 -3.24
CA SER A 36 -14.64 -4.59 -2.83
C SER A 36 -15.49 -3.41 -3.29
N ASP A 37 -16.17 -3.55 -4.40
CA ASP A 37 -16.86 -2.46 -5.10
C ASP A 37 -18.16 -2.06 -4.37
N HIS A 38 -18.65 -2.91 -3.46
CA HIS A 38 -19.75 -2.58 -2.57
C HIS A 38 -19.35 -1.70 -1.37
N PHE A 39 -18.05 -1.41 -1.22
CA PHE A 39 -17.50 -0.59 -0.15
C PHE A 39 -16.97 0.73 -0.69
N THR A 40 -17.16 1.82 0.06
CA THR A 40 -16.53 3.10 -0.28
C THR A 40 -15.01 3.01 -0.10
N PRO A 41 -14.21 3.77 -0.87
CA PRO A 41 -12.75 3.77 -0.72
C PRO A 41 -12.29 4.16 0.69
N ASP A 42 -13.09 4.92 1.44
CA ASP A 42 -12.81 5.32 2.82
C ASP A 42 -13.00 4.20 3.84
N CYS A 43 -13.69 3.12 3.48
CA CYS A 43 -13.83 1.94 4.33
C CYS A 43 -12.53 1.13 4.43
N PHE A 44 -11.52 1.42 3.62
CA PHE A 44 -10.26 0.67 3.59
C PHE A 44 -9.17 1.33 4.47
N LYS A 45 -8.33 0.50 5.09
CA LYS A 45 -7.15 0.97 5.85
C LYS A 45 -6.03 1.33 4.86
N ARG A 46 -5.63 2.62 4.82
CA ARG A 46 -4.56 3.11 3.93
C ARG A 46 -3.22 2.40 4.15
N ALA A 47 -2.89 2.05 5.39
CA ALA A 47 -1.63 1.40 5.77
C ALA A 47 -1.44 0.00 5.15
N CYS A 48 -2.52 -0.67 4.71
CA CYS A 48 -2.45 -2.03 4.19
C CYS A 48 -2.70 -2.11 2.67
N ASN A 49 -2.37 -1.04 1.91
CA ASN A 49 -2.67 -0.95 0.48
C ASN A 49 -4.15 -1.24 0.17
N ASN A 50 -5.05 -0.72 1.01
CA ASN A 50 -6.49 -0.95 0.96
C ASN A 50 -6.90 -2.45 0.94
N LYS A 51 -6.06 -3.33 1.50
CA LYS A 51 -6.35 -4.77 1.55
C LYS A 51 -7.28 -5.16 2.69
N LEU A 52 -7.45 -4.31 3.70
CA LEU A 52 -8.22 -4.61 4.89
C LEU A 52 -9.23 -3.49 5.12
N LEU A 53 -10.46 -3.89 5.41
CA LEU A 53 -11.49 -2.96 5.81
C LEU A 53 -11.24 -2.45 7.23
N LYS A 54 -11.71 -1.23 7.51
CA LYS A 54 -11.81 -0.68 8.85
C LYS A 54 -12.80 -1.50 9.67
N ASP A 55 -12.62 -1.42 10.99
CA ASP A 55 -13.38 -2.21 11.97
C ASP A 55 -14.90 -1.94 11.95
N ASN A 56 -15.32 -0.80 11.41
CA ASN A 56 -16.73 -0.38 11.29
C ASN A 56 -17.20 -0.27 9.83
N ALA A 57 -16.43 -0.81 8.87
CA ALA A 57 -16.79 -0.76 7.47
C ALA A 57 -18.00 -1.65 7.19
N VAL A 58 -19.00 -1.09 6.50
CA VAL A 58 -20.22 -1.79 6.09
C VAL A 58 -20.36 -1.59 4.57
N PRO A 59 -20.79 -2.60 3.81
CA PRO A 59 -21.05 -2.42 2.38
C PRO A 59 -22.29 -1.52 2.24
N THR A 60 -22.13 -0.40 1.54
CA THR A 60 -23.19 0.62 1.39
C THR A 60 -23.59 0.80 -0.06
N VAL A 61 -22.76 0.35 -1.00
CA VAL A 61 -22.95 0.58 -2.43
C VAL A 61 -23.62 -0.65 -3.03
N PHE A 62 -24.93 -0.73 -2.91
CA PHE A 62 -25.75 -1.72 -3.61
C PHE A 62 -26.68 -0.99 -4.57
N SER A 63 -26.58 -1.30 -5.86
CA SER A 63 -27.55 -0.85 -6.86
C SER A 63 -28.79 -1.73 -6.75
N TYR A 64 -29.70 -1.40 -5.84
CA TYR A 64 -31.03 -2.00 -5.86
C TYR A 64 -31.81 -1.33 -6.99
N THR A 65 -32.24 -2.10 -7.98
CA THR A 65 -33.37 -1.68 -8.80
C THR A 65 -34.59 -1.69 -7.89
N ASP A 66 -35.05 -0.50 -7.48
CA ASP A 66 -36.30 -0.36 -6.74
C ASP A 66 -37.48 -0.88 -7.59
N ALA A 67 -37.79 -2.17 -7.47
CA ALA A 67 -39.12 -2.66 -7.79
C ALA A 67 -40.03 -2.20 -6.64
N LYS A 68 -40.69 -1.06 -6.86
CA LYS A 68 -41.73 -0.51 -5.96
C LYS A 68 -42.77 -1.60 -5.60
N PRO A 69 -43.33 -1.60 -4.38
CA PRO A 69 -44.38 -2.55 -4.02
C PRO A 69 -45.70 -2.14 -4.68
N ALA A 70 -46.03 -2.74 -5.82
CA ALA A 70 -47.36 -2.63 -6.42
C ALA A 70 -48.25 -3.75 -5.86
N THR A 71 -49.28 -3.30 -5.16
CA THR A 71 -50.43 -4.02 -4.62
C THR A 71 -50.98 -5.15 -5.50
N THR A 72 -51.35 -6.24 -4.82
CA THR A 72 -52.21 -7.34 -5.28
C THR A 72 -53.38 -6.90 -6.17
N LYS A 73 -53.44 -7.41 -7.42
CA LYS A 73 -54.68 -7.77 -8.10
C LYS A 73 -54.46 -9.02 -8.97
N ASN A 74 -55.19 -10.08 -8.63
CA ASN A 74 -55.47 -11.27 -9.44
C ASN A 74 -56.02 -10.84 -10.81
N ILE A 75 -55.40 -11.24 -11.94
CA ILE A 75 -56.09 -11.52 -13.22
C ILE A 75 -55.34 -12.67 -13.95
N LYS A 76 -56.14 -13.53 -14.57
CA LYS A 76 -55.92 -14.90 -15.04
C LYS A 76 -54.94 -15.04 -16.23
N LYS A 77 -54.43 -16.28 -16.38
CA LYS A 77 -53.83 -16.85 -17.59
C LYS A 77 -54.58 -16.43 -18.85
N GLU A 78 -53.83 -15.98 -19.86
CA GLU A 78 -54.20 -16.20 -21.25
C GLU A 78 -52.95 -16.48 -22.08
N GLU A 79 -53.06 -17.58 -22.80
CA GLU A 79 -52.06 -18.29 -23.57
C GLU A 79 -52.03 -17.68 -24.97
N GLN A 80 -50.90 -17.09 -25.38
CA GLN A 80 -50.70 -16.69 -26.78
C GLN A 80 -49.30 -17.08 -27.25
N ASN A 81 -49.32 -18.02 -28.18
CA ASN A 81 -48.21 -18.55 -28.96
C ASN A 81 -47.42 -17.45 -29.67
N ALA A 82 -46.10 -17.46 -29.48
CA ALA A 82 -45.14 -16.84 -30.40
C ALA A 82 -43.93 -17.80 -30.58
N PRO A 83 -43.37 -17.89 -31.80
CA PRO A 83 -42.62 -19.06 -32.24
C PRO A 83 -41.20 -19.12 -31.66
N VAL A 84 -40.79 -20.32 -31.29
CA VAL A 84 -39.42 -20.67 -30.89
C VAL A 84 -38.49 -20.51 -32.12
N PRO A 85 -37.39 -19.74 -32.05
CA PRO A 85 -36.42 -19.72 -33.14
C PRO A 85 -35.67 -21.06 -33.19
N ALA A 86 -35.63 -21.68 -34.37
CA ALA A 86 -34.96 -22.94 -34.63
C ALA A 86 -33.46 -22.85 -34.29
N ILE A 87 -33.00 -23.80 -33.48
CA ILE A 87 -31.59 -24.06 -33.20
C ILE A 87 -31.00 -24.63 -34.50
N PRO A 88 -29.93 -24.07 -35.09
CA PRO A 88 -29.25 -24.73 -36.19
C PRO A 88 -28.56 -25.99 -35.66
N GLU A 89 -28.83 -27.14 -36.30
CA GLU A 89 -28.17 -28.40 -36.03
C GLU A 89 -26.66 -28.26 -36.30
N ILE A 90 -25.85 -28.38 -35.25
CA ILE A 90 -24.38 -28.39 -35.36
C ILE A 90 -23.93 -29.85 -35.43
N ASP A 91 -23.19 -30.14 -36.50
CA ASP A 91 -22.58 -31.43 -36.84
C ASP A 91 -21.80 -32.05 -35.65
N PRO A 92 -22.05 -33.32 -35.27
CA PRO A 92 -21.42 -33.98 -34.12
C PRO A 92 -19.89 -34.11 -34.21
N ALA A 93 -19.28 -33.85 -35.37
CA ALA A 93 -17.82 -33.91 -35.54
C ALA A 93 -17.05 -32.71 -34.97
N ILE A 94 -17.70 -31.58 -34.65
CA ILE A 94 -17.03 -30.39 -34.07
C ILE A 94 -17.07 -30.40 -32.52
N GLY A 95 -17.89 -31.26 -31.92
CA GLY A 95 -18.09 -31.35 -30.47
C GLY A 95 -16.92 -31.92 -29.66
N LEU A 96 -15.85 -32.40 -30.30
CA LEU A 96 -14.72 -33.06 -29.62
C LEU A 96 -13.53 -32.12 -29.31
N LEU A 97 -13.57 -30.85 -29.73
CA LEU A 97 -12.53 -29.85 -29.41
C LEU A 97 -12.96 -28.78 -28.41
N LEU A 98 -14.20 -28.81 -27.91
CA LEU A 98 -14.65 -27.94 -26.83
C LEU A 98 -14.72 -28.73 -25.52
N PRO A 99 -14.09 -28.27 -24.42
CA PRO A 99 -14.34 -28.89 -23.13
C PRO A 99 -15.83 -28.74 -22.76
N PRO A 100 -16.43 -29.79 -22.18
CA PRO A 100 -17.86 -29.89 -22.02
C PRO A 100 -18.44 -28.77 -21.15
N PRO A 101 -19.71 -28.43 -21.35
CA PRO A 101 -20.24 -27.20 -20.84
C PRO A 101 -20.59 -27.33 -19.35
N TYR A 102 -19.97 -26.45 -18.54
CA TYR A 102 -20.47 -25.94 -17.25
C TYR A 102 -20.86 -26.98 -16.18
N THR A 103 -19.87 -27.46 -15.43
CA THR A 103 -20.08 -27.92 -14.05
C THR A 103 -19.73 -26.81 -13.04
N PRO A 104 -20.43 -26.73 -11.88
CA PRO A 104 -20.12 -25.74 -10.84
C PRO A 104 -18.66 -25.77 -10.36
N SER A 105 -18.01 -26.94 -10.43
CA SER A 105 -16.60 -27.14 -10.11
C SER A 105 -15.66 -26.44 -11.09
N HIS A 106 -16.02 -26.38 -12.38
CA HIS A 106 -15.21 -25.74 -13.43
C HIS A 106 -15.32 -24.20 -13.37
N ILE A 107 -16.48 -23.67 -12.95
CA ILE A 107 -16.66 -22.22 -12.71
C ILE A 107 -15.76 -21.73 -11.57
N ALA A 108 -15.63 -22.53 -10.50
CA ALA A 108 -14.77 -22.18 -9.37
C ALA A 108 -13.27 -22.07 -9.75
N VAL A 109 -12.85 -22.79 -10.80
CA VAL A 109 -11.46 -22.76 -11.30
C VAL A 109 -11.24 -21.60 -12.27
N ILE A 110 -12.23 -21.22 -13.10
CA ILE A 110 -12.14 -20.06 -13.99
C ILE A 110 -12.05 -18.73 -13.20
N CYS A 111 -12.60 -18.70 -11.98
CA CYS A 111 -12.57 -17.51 -11.14
C CYS A 111 -11.22 -17.23 -10.44
N ASP A 112 -10.25 -18.15 -10.50
CA ASP A 112 -8.97 -17.96 -9.81
C ASP A 112 -7.87 -17.32 -10.67
N HIS A 113 -8.21 -16.88 -11.90
CA HIS A 113 -7.28 -16.20 -12.79
C HIS A 113 -7.82 -14.83 -13.21
N ASN A 114 -7.90 -13.90 -12.26
CA ASN A 114 -7.86 -12.46 -12.56
C ASN A 114 -6.44 -12.03 -12.94
N TYR A 115 -5.89 -12.64 -14.00
CA TYR A 115 -4.79 -12.06 -14.78
C TYR A 115 -5.40 -11.48 -16.06
N THR A 116 -6.23 -10.44 -15.95
CA THR A 116 -6.48 -9.63 -17.14
C THR A 116 -5.15 -8.99 -17.53
N VAL A 117 -4.85 -8.93 -18.83
CA VAL A 117 -3.56 -8.42 -19.34
C VAL A 117 -3.22 -7.04 -18.74
N GLU A 118 -4.23 -6.22 -18.46
CA GLU A 118 -4.11 -4.92 -17.80
C GLU A 118 -3.53 -4.98 -16.38
N ASP A 119 -3.99 -5.91 -15.52
CA ASP A 119 -3.46 -6.04 -14.14
C ASP A 119 -1.98 -6.44 -14.16
N THR A 120 -1.58 -7.31 -15.10
CA THR A 120 -0.16 -7.65 -15.27
C THR A 120 0.69 -6.48 -15.77
N VAL A 121 0.13 -5.58 -16.59
CA VAL A 121 0.83 -4.37 -17.06
C VAL A 121 0.98 -3.35 -15.93
N HIS A 122 -0.05 -3.14 -15.12
CA HIS A 122 0.02 -2.25 -13.96
C HIS A 122 1.01 -2.73 -12.91
N GLN A 123 1.01 -4.03 -12.61
CA GLN A 123 1.98 -4.64 -11.70
C GLN A 123 3.41 -4.52 -12.24
N ARG A 124 3.64 -4.82 -13.53
CA ARG A 124 4.96 -4.62 -14.17
C ARG A 124 5.44 -3.16 -14.12
N ARG A 125 4.56 -2.20 -14.43
CA ARG A 125 4.89 -0.78 -14.32
C ARG A 125 5.24 -0.38 -12.89
N ARG A 126 4.51 -0.91 -11.91
CA ARG A 126 4.80 -0.66 -10.49
C ARG A 126 6.14 -1.23 -10.08
N ILE A 127 6.49 -2.44 -10.53
CA ILE A 127 7.79 -3.06 -10.28
C ILE A 127 8.92 -2.18 -10.85
N GLN A 128 8.82 -1.77 -12.12
CA GLN A 128 9.81 -0.90 -12.76
C GLN A 128 10.00 0.43 -12.02
N GLN A 129 8.92 1.07 -11.59
CA GLN A 129 8.99 2.30 -10.80
C GLN A 129 9.73 2.10 -9.47
N LEU A 130 9.49 0.97 -8.80
CA LEU A 130 10.16 0.66 -7.53
C LEU A 130 11.64 0.35 -7.75
N GLU A 131 11.99 -0.37 -8.81
CA GLU A 131 13.37 -0.64 -9.20
C GLU A 131 14.14 0.67 -9.46
N GLU A 132 13.55 1.60 -10.22
CA GLU A 132 14.15 2.92 -10.48
C GLU A 132 14.37 3.73 -9.20
N GLN A 133 13.40 3.70 -8.27
CA GLN A 133 13.55 4.36 -6.97
C GLN A 133 14.67 3.74 -6.14
N VAL A 134 14.77 2.41 -6.11
CA VAL A 134 15.84 1.70 -5.41
C VAL A 134 17.20 2.08 -5.98
N ASP A 135 17.34 2.11 -7.30
CA ASP A 135 18.60 2.48 -7.94
C ASP A 135 18.98 3.94 -7.70
N LYS A 136 18.00 4.84 -7.73
CA LYS A 136 18.18 6.25 -7.36
C LYS A 136 18.67 6.40 -5.92
N LEU A 137 18.07 5.67 -4.98
CA LEU A 137 18.48 5.68 -3.58
C LEU A 137 19.87 5.07 -3.38
N ARG A 138 20.18 3.96 -4.04
CA ARG A 138 21.52 3.34 -4.02
C ARG A 138 22.59 4.30 -4.54
N LYS A 139 22.31 5.04 -5.62
CA LYS A 139 23.22 6.06 -6.15
C LYS A 139 23.44 7.21 -5.17
N LYS A 140 22.37 7.71 -4.54
CA LYS A 140 22.46 8.73 -3.49
C LYS A 140 23.30 8.26 -2.31
N LEU A 141 23.05 7.03 -1.82
CA LEU A 141 23.81 6.43 -0.72
C LEU A 141 25.29 6.31 -1.07
N ARG A 142 25.61 5.88 -2.30
CA ARG A 142 27.01 5.78 -2.76
C ARG A 142 27.72 7.14 -2.73
N ILE A 143 27.07 8.19 -3.23
CA ILE A 143 27.64 9.55 -3.26
C ILE A 143 27.80 10.09 -1.84
N ALA A 144 26.78 9.92 -0.99
CA ALA A 144 26.83 10.34 0.41
C ALA A 144 27.97 9.63 1.16
N ASN A 145 28.10 8.31 1.00
CA ASN A 145 29.20 7.54 1.60
C ASN A 145 30.56 7.99 1.09
N GLN A 146 30.70 8.30 -0.19
CA GLN A 146 31.96 8.83 -0.73
C GLN A 146 32.30 10.20 -0.15
N ARG A 147 31.31 11.07 0.06
CA ARG A 147 31.50 12.36 0.75
C ARG A 147 31.90 12.17 2.21
N CYS A 148 31.23 11.27 2.93
CA CYS A 148 31.55 10.93 4.32
C CYS A 148 33.01 10.48 4.45
N ARG A 149 33.44 9.51 3.61
CA ARG A 149 34.83 9.03 3.58
C ARG A 149 35.86 10.13 3.32
N ARG A 150 35.54 11.14 2.49
CA ARG A 150 36.44 12.27 2.25
C ARG A 150 36.54 13.18 3.47
N GLN A 151 35.40 13.47 4.11
CA GLN A 151 35.35 14.27 5.32
C GLN A 151 36.08 13.59 6.48
N GLU A 152 35.90 12.28 6.65
CA GLU A 152 36.62 11.47 7.65
C GLU A 152 38.14 11.59 7.49
N ARG A 153 38.67 11.48 6.26
CA ARG A 153 40.10 11.68 6.01
C ARG A 153 40.59 13.09 6.31
N SER A 154 39.76 14.11 6.04
CA SER A 154 40.08 15.49 6.41
C SER A 154 40.11 15.68 7.93
N LEU A 155 39.18 15.04 8.65
CA LEU A 155 39.16 15.04 10.11
C LEU A 155 40.39 14.33 10.67
N GLU A 156 40.74 13.15 10.17
CA GLU A 156 41.93 12.40 10.59
C GLU A 156 43.22 13.21 10.39
N LYS A 157 43.34 13.97 9.28
CA LYS A 157 44.46 14.87 9.05
C LYS A 157 44.51 16.00 10.08
N LEU A 158 43.36 16.63 10.36
CA LEU A 158 43.27 17.73 11.30
C LEU A 158 43.52 17.25 12.75
N GLU A 159 43.01 16.08 13.11
CA GLU A 159 43.27 15.44 14.40
C GLU A 159 44.76 15.20 14.60
N LYS A 160 45.47 14.74 13.56
CA LYS A 160 46.93 14.60 13.59
C LYS A 160 47.63 15.95 13.79
N GLU A 161 47.25 16.98 13.03
CA GLU A 161 47.83 18.32 13.20
C GLU A 161 47.61 18.86 14.62
N VAL A 162 46.40 18.74 15.16
CA VAL A 162 46.07 19.14 16.54
C VAL A 162 46.90 18.33 17.56
N LEU A 163 47.12 17.04 17.31
CA LEU A 163 47.96 16.21 18.16
C LEU A 163 49.42 16.67 18.13
N ASP A 164 49.95 17.00 16.95
CA ASP A 164 51.31 17.54 16.79
C ASP A 164 51.47 18.89 17.51
N TYR A 165 50.45 19.77 17.45
CA TYR A 165 50.42 21.02 18.23
C TYR A 165 50.42 20.77 19.74
N LYS A 166 49.62 19.82 20.22
CA LYS A 166 49.54 19.47 21.66
C LYS A 166 50.82 18.80 22.17
N ASN A 167 51.51 18.03 21.34
CA ASN A 167 52.71 17.28 21.70
C ASN A 167 54.02 18.09 21.55
N GLY A 168 53.98 19.31 21.01
CA GLY A 168 55.04 20.30 21.18
C GLY A 168 55.94 20.56 19.95
N ALA A 169 55.43 21.30 18.97
CA ALA A 169 56.27 21.93 17.92
C ALA A 169 55.65 23.19 17.28
N GLY A 170 54.85 23.96 18.02
CA GLY A 170 54.30 25.23 17.53
C GLY A 170 55.11 26.44 18.00
N PHE A 171 56.31 26.68 17.46
CA PHE A 171 56.91 28.01 17.62
C PHE A 171 56.20 28.97 16.66
N VAL A 172 55.42 29.90 17.20
CA VAL A 172 54.97 31.07 16.45
C VAL A 172 56.19 31.96 16.25
N ILE A 173 56.77 31.95 15.06
CA ILE A 173 57.73 32.98 14.66
C ILE A 173 56.92 34.24 14.40
N VAL A 174 56.74 35.03 15.46
CA VAL A 174 56.24 36.40 15.35
C VAL A 174 57.35 37.21 14.65
N PRO A 175 57.07 37.93 13.57
CA PRO A 175 58.02 38.87 12.98
C PRO A 175 58.58 39.80 14.07
N SER A 176 59.91 39.92 14.15
CA SER A 176 60.70 40.56 15.22
C SER A 176 60.39 42.05 15.50
N ASN A 177 59.33 42.59 14.92
CA ASN A 177 58.89 43.97 14.98
C ASN A 177 57.51 44.13 15.65
N TYR A 178 57.02 43.11 16.37
CA TYR A 178 55.89 43.25 17.30
C TYR A 178 56.29 42.81 18.71
N PHE A 179 57.12 43.63 19.37
CA PHE A 179 57.17 43.67 20.83
C PHE A 179 55.92 44.44 21.29
N GLU A 180 54.86 43.73 21.68
CA GLU A 180 53.90 44.29 22.63
C GLU A 180 54.49 44.06 24.03
N VAL A 181 54.90 45.17 24.64
CA VAL A 181 55.34 45.24 26.03
C VAL A 181 54.18 44.81 26.92
N TYR A 182 54.15 43.55 27.35
CA TYR A 182 53.43 43.17 28.55
C TYR A 182 54.40 43.35 29.72
N ASN A 183 54.36 44.56 30.31
CA ASN A 183 54.98 44.81 31.60
C ASN A 183 54.08 44.23 32.71
N GLU A 184 54.67 43.39 33.56
CA GLU A 184 54.08 42.85 34.78
C GLU A 184 53.69 43.95 35.76
N ALA A 185 52.44 43.94 36.23
CA ALA A 185 52.04 44.20 37.61
C ALA A 185 50.52 44.38 37.66
N GLU A 186 49.79 43.37 38.15
CA GLU A 186 48.94 43.50 39.35
C GLU A 186 48.00 42.30 39.51
N ARG A 187 48.09 41.72 40.72
CA ARG A 187 47.05 41.04 41.50
C ARG A 187 46.47 39.72 40.99
N THR A 188 47.00 38.67 41.60
CA THR A 188 46.23 37.60 42.24
C THR A 188 44.78 37.97 42.56
N GLU A 189 43.78 37.47 41.83
CA GLU A 189 42.47 37.08 42.40
C GLU A 189 41.91 35.88 41.62
N THR A 190 41.43 34.91 42.40
CA THR A 190 41.01 33.56 42.02
C THR A 190 39.80 33.51 41.07
N PRO A 191 39.65 32.50 40.20
CA PRO A 191 38.49 32.38 39.34
C PRO A 191 37.24 31.99 40.15
N THR A 192 36.28 32.91 40.25
CA THR A 192 34.92 32.59 40.70
C THR A 192 34.20 31.86 39.56
N ILE A 193 33.81 30.62 39.81
CA ILE A 193 32.91 29.86 38.94
C ILE A 193 31.54 30.54 38.98
N ILE A 194 31.12 31.11 37.86
CA ILE A 194 29.71 31.45 37.62
C ILE A 194 29.16 30.42 36.63
N ASN A 195 28.34 29.53 37.17
CA ASN A 195 27.52 28.59 36.40
C ASN A 195 26.32 29.37 35.83
N ILE A 196 26.07 29.26 34.52
CA ILE A 196 24.77 29.55 33.92
C ILE A 196 24.18 28.23 33.45
#